data_AF-A0A928MAX4-F1
#
_entry.id   AF-A0A928MAX4-F1
#
_cell.length_a   1.000
_cell.length_b   1.000
_cell.length_c   1.000
_cell.angle_alpha   90.00
_cell.angle_beta   90.00
_cell.angle_gamma   90.00
#
_symmetry.space_group_name_H-M   'P 1'
#
loop_
_entity.id
_entity.type
_entity.pdbx_description
1 polymer ?
#
loop_
_entity_poly.entity_id
_entity_poly.type
_entity_poly.pdbx_seq_one_letter_code
_entity_poly.pdbx_strand_id
1 'polypeptide(L)' 'MAYSDAQKEATARYNKKAYDRIDVIVPKGKRQIIKDFAASQGKSLNRFINDAIDYQMNKGKETE' A
#
# COMPACT_ATOMS: atom_id res chain seq x y z
N MET A 1 -4.06 19.92 -21.03
CA MET A 1 -4.51 20.69 -19.85
C MET A 1 -3.46 20.55 -18.76
N ALA A 2 -2.70 21.60 -18.48
CA ALA A 2 -1.70 21.60 -17.41
C ALA A 2 -2.42 21.83 -16.08
N TYR A 3 -2.31 20.88 -15.15
CA TYR A 3 -2.84 21.04 -13.80
C TYR A 3 -2.20 22.28 -13.16
N SER A 4 -3.05 23.19 -12.68
CA SER A 4 -2.65 24.38 -11.93
C SER A 4 -1.88 23.98 -10.67
N ASP A 5 -0.87 24.75 -10.27
CA ASP A 5 -0.08 24.49 -9.06
C ASP A 5 -0.97 24.47 -7.80
N ALA A 6 -2.10 25.18 -7.81
CA ALA A 6 -3.11 25.11 -6.76
C ALA A 6 -3.80 23.74 -6.66
N GLN A 7 -4.02 23.05 -7.79
CA GLN A 7 -4.56 21.69 -7.78
C GLN A 7 -3.53 20.69 -7.25
N LYS A 8 -2.24 20.86 -7.59
CA LYS A 8 -1.17 20.00 -7.06
C LYS A 8 -1.06 20.11 -5.54
N GLU A 9 -1.14 21.32 -4.98
CA GLU A 9 -1.13 21.53 -3.53
C GLU A 9 -2.37 20.93 -2.84
N ALA A 10 -3.56 21.09 -3.41
CA ALA A 10 -4.78 20.51 -2.85
C ALA A 10 -4.73 18.98 -2.81
N THR A 11 -4.26 18.34 -3.90
CA THR A 11 -4.05 16.89 -3.95
C THR A 11 -2.99 16.42 -2.96
N ALA A 12 -1.91 17.19 -2.77
CA ALA A 12 -0.87 16.87 -1.80
C ALA A 12 -1.40 16.93 -0.34
N ARG A 13 -2.21 17.94 0.00
CA ARG A 13 -2.83 18.07 1.33
C ARG A 13 -3.82 16.95 1.62
N TYR A 14 -4.62 16.56 0.63
CA TYR A 14 -5.56 15.45 0.76
C TYR A 14 -4.84 14.11 0.98
N ASN A 15 -3.82 13.83 0.17
CA ASN A 15 -3.05 12.59 0.28
C ASN A 15 -2.35 12.45 1.63
N LYS A 16 -1.88 13.56 2.22
CA LYS A 16 -1.20 13.57 3.52
C LYS A 16 -2.14 13.38 4.71
N LYS A 17 -3.42 13.73 4.56
CA LYS A 17 -4.43 13.60 5.63
C LYS A 17 -5.13 12.24 5.62
N ALA A 18 -5.27 11.63 4.44
CA ALA A 18 -6.03 10.40 4.25
C ALA A 18 -5.17 9.12 4.25
N TYR A 19 -3.86 9.23 3.98
CA TYR A 19 -3.00 8.06 3.81
C TYR A 19 -1.68 8.22 4.55
N ASP A 20 -1.35 7.23 5.38
CA ASP A 20 0.01 7.01 5.85
C ASP A 20 0.83 6.37 4.74
N ARG A 21 2.01 6.94 4.44
CA ARG A 21 2.95 6.34 3.50
C ARG A 21 3.95 5.47 4.26
N ILE A 22 4.00 4.20 3.89
CA ILE A 22 4.96 3.23 4.42
C ILE A 22 5.89 2.82 3.29
N ASP A 23 7.18 3.15 3.43
CA ASP A 23 8.21 2.68 2.52
C ASP A 23 8.68 1.27 2.95
N VAL A 24 8.44 0.29 2.08
CA VAL A 24 8.80 -1.12 2.34
C VAL A 24 10.02 -1.49 1.52
N ILE A 25 11.13 -1.77 2.21
CA ILE A 25 12.37 -2.24 1.60
C ILE A 25 12.33 -3.77 1.53
N VAL A 26 12.39 -4.31 0.31
CA VAL A 26 12.48 -5.75 0.05
C VAL A 26 13.73 -6.06 -0.77
N PRO A 27 14.34 -7.25 -0.57
CA PRO A 27 15.46 -7.69 -1.40
C PRO A 27 15.08 -7.74 -2.89
N LYS A 28 16.09 -7.55 -3.74
CA LYS A 28 15.92 -7.54 -5.20
C LYS A 28 15.25 -8.84 -5.67
N GLY A 29 14.27 -8.72 -6.56
CA GLY A 29 13.48 -9.86 -7.07
C GLY A 29 12.24 -10.18 -6.24
N LYS A 30 12.25 -9.93 -4.93
CA LYS A 30 11.10 -10.25 -4.05
C LYS A 30 9.87 -9.41 -4.40
N ARG A 31 10.04 -8.15 -4.81
CA ARG A 31 8.95 -7.31 -5.30
C ARG A 31 8.17 -7.96 -6.45
N GLN A 32 8.87 -8.63 -7.38
CA GLN A 32 8.23 -9.28 -8.52
C GLN A 32 7.41 -10.48 -8.05
N ILE A 33 7.99 -11.32 -7.19
CA ILE A 33 7.29 -12.46 -6.58
C ILE A 33 6.00 -12.03 -5.88
N ILE A 34 6.06 -10.96 -5.08
CA ILE A 34 4.86 -10.44 -4.39
C ILE A 34 3.85 -9.90 -5.40
N LYS A 35 4.30 -9.26 -6.49
CA LYS A 35 3.42 -8.75 -7.55
C LYS A 35 2.70 -9.88 -8.28
N ASP A 36 3.41 -10.94 -8.66
CA ASP A 36 2.83 -12.11 -9.32
C ASP A 36 1.85 -12.84 -8.39
N PHE A 37 2.18 -12.96 -7.11
CA PHE A 37 1.28 -13.55 -6.11
C PHE A 37 0.04 -12.70 -5.85
N ALA A 38 0.18 -11.38 -5.81
CA ALA A 38 -0.98 -10.48 -5.71
C ALA A 38 -1.86 -10.58 -6.96
N ALA A 39 -1.25 -10.65 -8.15
CA ALA A 39 -1.96 -10.78 -9.42
C ALA A 39 -2.71 -12.11 -9.54
N SER A 40 -2.14 -13.22 -9.05
CA SER A 40 -2.83 -14.52 -9.03
C SER A 40 -4.06 -14.52 -8.12
N GLN A 41 -4.08 -13.66 -7.10
CA GLN A 41 -5.25 -13.42 -6.25
C GLN A 41 -6.19 -12.32 -6.78
N GLY A 42 -5.91 -11.73 -7.95
CA GLY A 42 -6.67 -10.60 -8.50
C GLY A 42 -6.55 -9.31 -7.69
N LYS A 43 -5.51 -9.19 -6.84
CA LYS A 43 -5.27 -8.04 -5.96
C LYS A 43 -4.13 -7.17 -6.49
N SER A 44 -4.18 -5.88 -6.17
CA SER A 44 -3.02 -5.01 -6.37
C SER A 44 -1.93 -5.33 -5.35
N LEU A 45 -0.68 -5.04 -5.70
CA LEU A 45 0.46 -5.21 -4.78
C LEU A 45 0.23 -4.49 -3.44
N ASN A 46 -0.31 -3.27 -3.50
CA ASN A 46 -0.56 -2.47 -2.30
C ASN A 46 -1.68 -3.06 -1.44
N ARG A 47 -2.75 -3.54 -2.06
CA ARG A 47 -3.84 -4.24 -1.36
C ARG A 47 -3.32 -5.52 -0.69
N PHE A 48 -2.50 -6.29 -1.40
CA PHE A 48 -1.91 -7.50 -0.85
C PHE A 48 -1.03 -7.23 0.37
N ILE A 49 -0.21 -6.17 0.33
CA ILE A 49 0.63 -5.77 1.47
C ILE A 49 -0.23 -5.35 2.67
N ASN A 50 -1.26 -4.52 2.45
CA ASN A 50 -2.17 -4.11 3.54
C ASN A 50 -2.93 -5.31 4.12
N ASP A 51 -3.52 -6.17 3.28
CA ASP A 51 -4.21 -7.38 3.74
C ASP A 51 -3.29 -8.30 4.55
N ALA A 52 -2.01 -8.41 4.18
CA ALA A 52 -1.03 -9.21 4.92
C ALA A 52 -0.70 -8.60 6.30
N ILE A 53 -0.59 -7.26 6.37
CA ILE A 53 -0.40 -6.53 7.64
C ILE A 53 -1.63 -6.73 8.52
N ASP A 54 -2.84 -6.50 8.00
CA ASP A 54 -4.09 -6.65 8.73
C ASP A 54 -4.29 -8.09 9.22
N TYR A 55 -4.01 -9.09 8.37
CA TYR A 55 -4.08 -10.50 8.74
C TYR A 55 -3.13 -10.84 9.89
N GLN A 56 -1.88 -10.35 9.83
CA GLN A 56 -0.89 -10.60 10.87
C GLN A 56 -1.24 -9.87 12.18
N MET A 57 -1.74 -8.64 12.09
CA MET A 57 -2.22 -7.87 13.24
C MET A 57 -3.45 -8.51 13.88
N ASN A 58 -4.37 -9.07 13.09
CA ASN A 58 -5.58 -9.73 13.58
C ASN A 58 -5.26 -11.08 14.22
N LYS A 59 -4.35 -11.87 13.63
CA LYS A 59 -3.86 -13.11 14.25
C LYS A 59 -3.20 -12.91 15.61
N GLY A 60 -2.61 -11.73 15.86
CA GLY A 60 -2.06 -11.39 17.17
C GLY A 60 -3.11 -11.06 18.24
N LYS A 61 -4.38 -10.84 17.85
CA LYS A 61 -5.48 -10.48 18.77
C LYS A 61 -6.39 -11.64 19.15
N GLU A 62 -6.24 -12.81 18.51
CA GLU A 62 -7.00 -14.03 18.85
C GLU A 62 -6.32 -14.88 19.95
N THR A 63 -5.29 -14.36 20.60
CA THR A 63 -4.66 -14.95 21.79
C THR A 63 -4.66 -13.95 22.94
N GLU A 64 -5.85 -13.50 23.34
CA GLU A 64 -6.11 -12.91 24.66
C GLU A 64 -7.45 -13.41 25.20
#